data_AF-A0A6N9L9B1-F1
#
_entry.id   AF-A0A6N9L9B1-F1
#
_cell.length_a   1.000
_cell.length_b   1.000
_cell.length_c   1.000
_cell.angle_alpha   90.00
_cell.angle_beta   90.00
_cell.angle_gamma   90.00
#
_symmetry.space_group_name_H-M   'P 1'
#
loop_
_entity.id
_entity.type
_entity.pdbx_description
1 polymer ?
#
loop_
_entity_poly.entity_id
_entity_poly.type
_entity_poly.pdbx_seq_one_letter_code
_entity_poly.pdbx_strand_id
1 'polypeptide(L)'
;MKQNKRKHMILIVILLSIAFVSILYVRDRDYTQKNKRIAIIYPKYSQSFIQEVQEGIQDCAYDHQVKLDVWYKDDLSQNELDDLITQEYKNQAMGLLLVYPEKYMRKTQYEYANVLALTDTMQDSFTYTASFSQTSHETMRLPVDFNLLKEISTGKRDAIYIEDAYKLGYKSIELISHCEGKRRLSNISLKPEKVDQKVVERGSKASLFTY
;
A
#
# COMPACT_ATOMS: atom_id res chain seq x y z
N MET A 1 58.48 -23.46 -17.32
CA MET A 1 57.96 -22.66 -16.16
C MET A 1 57.16 -21.39 -16.52
N LYS A 2 57.28 -20.76 -17.70
CA LYS A 2 56.51 -19.53 -18.05
C LYS A 2 55.00 -19.76 -18.28
N GLN A 3 54.61 -20.95 -18.76
CA GLN A 3 53.22 -21.24 -19.13
C GLN A 3 52.30 -21.45 -17.91
N ASN A 4 52.80 -22.09 -16.84
CA ASN A 4 52.04 -22.26 -15.59
C ASN A 4 51.81 -20.91 -14.87
N LYS A 5 52.81 -20.03 -14.85
CA LYS A 5 52.67 -18.67 -14.30
C LYS A 5 51.62 -17.84 -15.05
N ARG A 6 51.54 -17.95 -16.38
CA ARG A 6 50.48 -17.31 -17.18
C ARG A 6 49.09 -17.87 -16.89
N LYS A 7 48.95 -19.20 -16.77
CA LYS A 7 47.67 -19.84 -16.41
C LYS A 7 47.19 -19.41 -15.02
N HIS A 8 48.09 -19.34 -14.03
CA HIS A 8 47.75 -18.85 -12.69
C HIS A 8 47.41 -17.36 -12.70
N MET A 9 48.10 -16.54 -13.49
CA MET A 9 47.78 -15.11 -13.61
C MET A 9 46.40 -14.89 -14.25
N ILE A 10 46.06 -15.65 -15.30
CA ILE A 10 44.73 -15.61 -15.92
C ILE A 10 43.65 -16.03 -14.91
N LEU A 11 43.90 -17.08 -14.12
CA LEU A 11 42.97 -17.53 -13.09
C LEU A 11 42.72 -16.45 -12.02
N ILE A 12 43.77 -15.75 -11.59
CA ILE A 12 43.68 -14.65 -10.62
C ILE A 12 42.86 -13.49 -11.19
N VAL A 13 43.08 -13.11 -12.45
CA VAL A 13 42.32 -12.04 -13.11
C VAL A 13 40.84 -12.40 -13.22
N ILE A 14 40.51 -13.65 -13.55
CA ILE A 14 39.12 -14.12 -13.60
C ILE A 14 38.48 -14.05 -12.22
N LEU A 15 39.15 -14.54 -11.18
CA LEU A 15 38.68 -14.46 -9.79
C LEU A 15 38.42 -13.02 -9.34
N LEU A 16 39.33 -12.09 -9.67
CA LEU A 16 39.17 -10.67 -9.38
C LEU A 16 38.00 -10.05 -10.16
N SER A 17 37.80 -10.44 -11.42
CA SER A 17 36.66 -9.96 -12.21
C SER A 17 35.31 -10.44 -11.65
N ILE A 18 35.22 -11.70 -11.23
CA ILE A 18 34.01 -12.26 -10.58
C ILE A 18 33.76 -11.56 -9.24
N ALA A 19 34.80 -11.34 -8.44
CA ALA A 19 34.69 -10.62 -7.18
C ALA A 19 34.24 -9.17 -7.40
N PHE A 20 34.78 -8.48 -8.40
CA PHE A 20 34.41 -7.11 -8.72
C PHE A 20 32.97 -6.99 -9.23
N VAL A 21 32.54 -7.88 -10.13
CA VAL A 21 31.14 -7.95 -10.60
C VAL A 21 30.20 -8.27 -9.45
N SER A 22 30.58 -9.18 -8.55
CA SER A 22 29.81 -9.50 -7.35
C SER A 22 29.68 -8.30 -6.40
N ILE A 23 30.77 -7.55 -6.18
CA ILE A 23 30.74 -6.33 -5.35
C ILE A 23 29.84 -5.26 -5.98
N LEU A 24 29.91 -5.06 -7.31
CA LEU A 24 29.04 -4.12 -8.01
C LEU A 24 27.57 -4.54 -7.91
N TYR A 25 27.28 -5.83 -8.07
CA TYR A 25 25.92 -6.38 -7.98
C TYR A 25 25.34 -6.30 -6.56
N VAL A 26 26.14 -6.60 -5.54
CA VAL A 26 25.75 -6.46 -4.12
C VAL A 26 25.55 -4.98 -3.78
N ARG A 27 26.43 -4.09 -4.25
CA ARG A 27 26.28 -2.65 -4.03
C ARG A 27 25.03 -2.10 -4.71
N ASP A 28 24.72 -2.53 -5.93
CA ASP A 28 23.51 -2.14 -6.63
C ASP A 28 22.26 -2.65 -5.91
N ARG A 29 22.23 -3.90 -5.43
CA ARG A 29 21.15 -4.40 -4.55
C ARG A 29 21.03 -3.62 -3.25
N ASP A 30 22.14 -3.35 -2.56
CA ASP A 30 22.14 -2.61 -1.29
C ASP A 30 21.69 -1.15 -1.48
N TYR A 31 22.07 -0.50 -2.57
CA TYR A 31 21.59 0.85 -2.92
C TYR A 31 20.11 0.84 -3.31
N THR A 32 19.67 -0.15 -4.09
CA THR A 32 18.27 -0.30 -4.53
C THR A 32 17.36 -0.68 -3.35
N GLN A 33 17.83 -1.50 -2.40
CA GLN A 33 17.10 -1.81 -1.15
C GLN A 33 17.11 -0.64 -0.16
N LYS A 34 18.15 0.20 -0.11
CA LYS A 34 18.21 1.33 0.83
C LYS A 34 17.25 2.48 0.51
N ASN A 35 16.77 2.58 -0.73
CA ASN A 35 16.06 3.75 -1.25
C ASN A 35 14.59 3.48 -1.66
N LYS A 36 13.96 2.42 -1.14
CA LYS A 36 12.51 2.23 -1.32
C LYS A 36 11.75 3.06 -0.29
N ARG A 37 11.13 4.15 -0.72
CA ARG A 37 10.40 5.08 0.14
C ARG A 37 9.05 5.44 -0.44
N ILE A 38 8.01 5.45 0.39
CA ILE A 38 6.68 5.94 0.03
C ILE A 38 6.27 7.04 0.98
N ALA A 39 5.81 8.14 0.40
CA ALA A 39 5.23 9.28 1.06
C ALA A 39 3.76 8.97 1.43
N ILE A 40 3.34 9.12 2.69
CA ILE A 40 1.96 8.86 3.11
C ILE A 40 1.39 10.05 3.85
N ILE A 41 0.23 10.53 3.41
CA ILE A 41 -0.50 11.62 4.08
C ILE A 41 -1.79 11.06 4.67
N TYR A 42 -1.88 11.12 6.00
CA TYR A 42 -3.09 10.80 6.75
C TYR A 42 -3.83 12.08 7.15
N PRO A 43 -5.16 12.01 7.36
CA PRO A 43 -5.87 13.02 8.13
C PRO A 43 -5.32 13.09 9.56
N LYS A 44 -5.20 14.30 10.10
CA LYS A 44 -4.74 14.55 11.47
C LYS A 44 -5.73 14.07 12.54
N TYR A 45 -7.02 14.16 12.23
CA TYR A 45 -8.11 13.78 13.12
C TYR A 45 -8.93 12.67 12.48
N SER A 46 -8.45 11.44 12.57
CA SER A 46 -9.20 10.27 12.12
C SER A 46 -9.28 9.20 13.19
N GLN A 47 -10.53 8.83 13.42
CA GLN A 47 -11.02 7.81 14.35
C GLN A 47 -10.54 6.41 13.95
N SER A 48 -10.90 5.42 14.78
CA SER A 48 -10.64 3.97 14.65
C SER A 48 -10.73 3.39 13.23
N PHE A 49 -11.52 3.97 12.33
CA PHE A 49 -11.72 3.49 10.95
C PHE A 49 -10.46 3.50 10.06
N ILE A 50 -9.41 4.26 10.39
CA ILE A 50 -8.14 4.25 9.63
C ILE A 50 -7.15 3.22 10.17
N GLN A 51 -7.36 2.70 11.38
CA GLN A 51 -6.40 1.82 12.03
C GLN A 51 -6.09 0.58 11.19
N GLU A 52 -7.11 -0.10 10.66
CA GLU A 52 -6.91 -1.26 9.78
C GLU A 52 -6.12 -0.90 8.51
N VAL A 53 -6.44 0.25 7.89
CA VAL A 53 -5.71 0.74 6.72
C VAL A 53 -4.24 0.97 7.07
N GLN A 54 -3.95 1.58 8.22
CA GLN A 54 -2.60 1.80 8.72
C GLN A 54 -1.86 0.49 8.97
N GLU A 55 -2.50 -0.49 9.59
CA GLU A 55 -1.93 -1.82 9.82
C GLU A 55 -1.58 -2.49 8.49
N GLY A 56 -2.49 -2.51 7.52
CA GLY A 56 -2.23 -3.08 6.19
C GLY A 56 -1.10 -2.35 5.45
N ILE A 57 -1.03 -1.03 5.56
CA ILE A 57 0.06 -0.21 5.02
C ILE A 57 1.40 -0.60 5.67
N GLN A 58 1.44 -0.69 7.00
CA GLN A 58 2.65 -0.99 7.76
C GLN A 58 3.17 -2.40 7.48
N ASP A 59 2.28 -3.40 7.47
CA ASP A 59 2.64 -4.79 7.19
C ASP A 59 3.18 -4.93 5.77
N CYS A 60 2.51 -4.34 4.78
CA CYS A 60 3.01 -4.37 3.40
C CYS A 60 4.36 -3.67 3.26
N ALA A 61 4.55 -2.54 3.94
CA ALA A 61 5.81 -1.82 3.92
C ALA A 61 6.94 -2.64 4.55
N TYR A 62 6.64 -3.37 5.63
CA TYR A 62 7.58 -4.30 6.25
C TYR A 62 7.95 -5.45 5.31
N ASP A 63 6.94 -6.13 4.73
CA ASP A 63 7.12 -7.27 3.81
C ASP A 63 7.96 -6.90 2.59
N HIS A 64 7.76 -5.68 2.06
CA HIS A 64 8.44 -5.18 0.86
C HIS A 64 9.68 -4.34 1.17
N GLN A 65 10.06 -4.21 2.45
CA GLN A 65 11.22 -3.42 2.93
C GLN A 65 11.17 -1.96 2.45
N VAL A 66 9.99 -1.36 2.46
CA VAL A 66 9.74 0.03 2.07
C VAL A 66 9.73 0.92 3.32
N LYS A 67 10.45 2.04 3.26
CA LYS A 67 10.38 3.09 4.29
C LYS A 67 9.16 3.97 4.06
N LEU A 68 8.45 4.29 5.14
CA LEU A 68 7.30 5.19 5.09
C LEU A 68 7.68 6.56 5.64
N ASP A 69 7.49 7.60 4.84
CA ASP A 69 7.58 8.99 5.28
C ASP A 69 6.15 9.50 5.51
N VAL A 70 5.77 9.70 6.77
CA VAL A 70 4.37 9.87 7.18
C VAL A 70 4.10 11.32 7.62
N TRP A 71 3.04 11.92 7.08
CA TRP A 71 2.51 13.21 7.52
C TRP A 71 1.05 13.11 7.94
N TYR A 72 0.66 14.01 8.83
CA TYR A 72 -0.70 14.17 9.30
C TYR A 72 -1.18 15.59 8.99
N LYS A 73 -2.30 15.72 8.26
CA LYS A 73 -2.83 17.00 7.78
C LYS A 73 -4.30 17.16 8.17
N ASP A 74 -4.66 18.34 8.66
CA ASP A 74 -6.03 18.79 8.87
C ASP A 74 -6.57 19.55 7.66
N ASP A 75 -5.69 20.28 6.97
CA ASP A 75 -5.95 20.90 5.66
C ASP A 75 -4.68 20.76 4.80
N LEU A 76 -4.87 20.51 3.50
CA LEU A 76 -3.82 20.43 2.50
C LEU A 76 -4.31 21.07 1.21
N SER A 77 -3.72 22.21 0.87
CA SER A 77 -3.97 22.89 -0.39
C SER A 77 -3.28 22.19 -1.57
N GLN A 78 -3.72 22.48 -2.79
CA GLN A 78 -3.08 21.97 -4.01
C GLN A 78 -1.61 22.41 -4.11
N ASN A 79 -1.31 23.67 -3.78
CA ASN A 79 0.06 24.20 -3.82
C ASN A 79 0.97 23.46 -2.83
N GLU A 80 0.49 23.16 -1.62
CA GLU A 80 1.27 22.38 -0.65
C GLU A 80 1.47 20.94 -1.12
N LEU A 81 0.49 20.34 -1.80
CA LEU A 81 0.64 19.02 -2.40
C LEU A 81 1.68 19.03 -3.54
N ASP A 82 1.67 20.05 -4.39
CA ASP A 82 2.67 20.22 -5.46
C ASP A 82 4.09 20.34 -4.90
N ASP A 83 4.26 21.12 -3.84
CA ASP A 83 5.54 21.26 -3.14
C ASP A 83 6.00 19.94 -2.53
N LEU A 84 5.09 19.19 -1.88
CA LEU A 84 5.40 17.90 -1.26
C LEU A 84 5.77 16.86 -2.32
N ILE A 85 5.03 16.77 -3.43
CA ILE A 85 5.38 15.88 -4.56
C ILE A 85 6.77 16.21 -5.11
N THR A 86 7.09 17.50 -5.25
CA THR A 86 8.39 17.95 -5.72
C THR A 86 9.53 17.55 -4.76
N GLN A 87 9.31 17.68 -3.45
CA GLN A 87 10.27 17.28 -2.43
C GLN A 87 10.46 15.76 -2.41
N GLU A 88 9.38 14.99 -2.47
CA GLU A 88 9.42 13.54 -2.44
C GLU A 88 10.05 12.96 -3.71
N TYR A 89 9.82 13.59 -4.87
CA TYR A 89 10.55 13.25 -6.09
C TYR A 89 12.07 13.47 -5.95
N LYS A 90 12.50 14.59 -5.34
CA LYS A 90 13.92 14.85 -5.04
C LYS A 90 14.50 13.83 -4.07
N ASN A 91 13.68 13.36 -3.12
CA ASN A 91 14.04 12.33 -2.14
C ASN A 91 13.98 10.90 -2.70
N GLN A 92 13.74 10.75 -4.02
CA GLN A 92 13.59 9.46 -4.71
C GLN A 92 12.45 8.58 -4.15
N ALA A 93 11.39 9.21 -3.63
CA ALA A 93 10.19 8.48 -3.25
C ALA A 93 9.58 7.78 -4.48
N MET A 94 9.12 6.56 -4.26
CA MET A 94 8.50 5.70 -5.26
C MET A 94 7.12 6.21 -5.67
N GLY A 95 6.45 6.90 -4.76
CA GLY A 95 5.13 7.48 -4.95
C GLY A 95 4.58 8.04 -3.65
N LEU A 96 3.37 8.59 -3.76
CA LEU A 96 2.65 9.21 -2.67
C LEU A 96 1.28 8.55 -2.51
N LEU A 97 0.92 8.22 -1.27
CA LEU A 97 -0.38 7.71 -0.89
C LEU A 97 -1.13 8.77 -0.07
N LEU A 98 -2.26 9.24 -0.62
CA LEU A 98 -3.21 10.07 0.11
C LEU A 98 -4.25 9.16 0.74
N VAL A 99 -4.31 9.11 2.08
CA VAL A 99 -5.29 8.28 2.79
C VAL A 99 -6.49 9.14 3.17
N TYR A 100 -7.66 8.85 2.62
CA TYR A 100 -8.92 9.61 2.76
C TYR A 100 -8.75 11.13 2.58
N PRO A 101 -8.28 11.59 1.40
CA PRO A 101 -8.08 13.01 1.11
C PRO A 101 -9.34 13.87 1.31
N GLU A 102 -10.54 13.31 1.21
CA GLU A 102 -11.79 14.01 1.50
C GLU A 102 -11.89 14.60 2.92
N LYS A 103 -11.01 14.19 3.83
CA LYS A 103 -10.95 14.69 5.21
C LYS A 103 -10.10 15.95 5.39
N TYR A 104 -9.23 16.26 4.44
CA TYR A 104 -8.26 17.37 4.55
C TYR A 104 -7.96 18.07 3.22
N MET A 105 -8.64 17.71 2.13
CA MET A 105 -8.49 18.34 0.82
C MET A 105 -9.85 18.72 0.25
N ARG A 106 -9.86 19.70 -0.64
CA ARG A 106 -11.07 20.12 -1.36
C ARG A 106 -11.31 19.22 -2.57
N LYS A 107 -12.58 18.93 -2.86
CA LYS A 107 -12.96 18.17 -4.06
C LYS A 107 -12.74 19.00 -5.32
N THR A 108 -11.62 18.76 -6.00
CA THR A 108 -11.22 19.36 -7.27
C THR A 108 -10.55 18.29 -8.15
N GLN A 109 -9.94 18.67 -9.28
CA GLN A 109 -9.24 17.71 -10.15
C GLN A 109 -7.74 17.73 -9.88
N TYR A 110 -7.20 16.56 -9.56
CA TYR A 110 -5.80 16.33 -9.23
C TYR A 110 -5.20 15.32 -10.22
N GLU A 111 -4.26 15.79 -11.04
CA GLU A 111 -3.63 15.00 -12.09
C GLU A 111 -2.16 14.75 -11.79
N TYR A 112 -1.88 13.64 -11.10
CA TYR A 112 -0.52 13.27 -10.70
C TYR A 112 -0.22 11.83 -11.10
N ALA A 113 0.92 11.62 -11.75
CA ALA A 113 1.31 10.31 -12.27
C ALA A 113 1.72 9.30 -11.18
N ASN A 114 2.13 9.81 -10.00
CA ASN A 114 2.75 9.08 -8.90
C ASN A 114 1.99 9.23 -7.57
N VAL A 115 0.74 9.71 -7.62
CA VAL A 115 -0.14 9.81 -6.44
C VAL A 115 -1.25 8.77 -6.56
N LEU A 116 -1.45 8.00 -5.50
CA LEU A 116 -2.59 7.12 -5.32
C LEU A 116 -3.47 7.69 -4.20
N ALA A 117 -4.75 7.90 -4.48
CA ALA A 117 -5.72 8.33 -3.47
C ALA A 117 -6.55 7.15 -2.97
N LEU A 118 -6.34 6.74 -1.71
CA LEU A 118 -7.24 5.81 -1.02
C LEU A 118 -8.45 6.61 -0.53
N THR A 119 -9.63 6.40 -1.13
CA THR A 119 -10.78 7.30 -0.92
C THR A 119 -12.12 6.58 -1.05
N ASP A 120 -13.11 7.09 -0.35
CA ASP A 120 -14.50 6.65 -0.44
C ASP A 120 -15.34 7.52 -1.37
N THR A 121 -14.95 8.79 -1.55
CA THR A 121 -15.83 9.81 -2.17
C THR A 121 -15.17 10.68 -3.25
N MET A 122 -13.85 10.57 -3.42
CA MET A 122 -13.05 11.39 -4.34
C MET A 122 -12.47 10.57 -5.51
N GLN A 123 -13.12 9.47 -5.91
CA GLN A 123 -12.67 8.63 -7.02
C GLN A 123 -12.53 9.43 -8.33
N ASP A 124 -13.45 10.36 -8.59
CA ASP A 124 -13.45 11.19 -9.80
C ASP A 124 -12.41 12.32 -9.76
N SER A 125 -11.90 12.65 -8.57
CA SER A 125 -10.98 13.78 -8.35
C SER A 125 -9.53 13.44 -8.66
N PHE A 126 -9.15 12.16 -8.69
CA PHE A 126 -7.75 11.74 -8.82
C PHE A 126 -7.58 10.79 -10.01
N THR A 127 -6.44 10.89 -10.70
CA THR A 127 -6.09 9.98 -11.80
C THR A 127 -6.04 8.52 -11.36
N TYR A 128 -5.50 8.25 -10.16
CA TYR A 128 -5.37 6.90 -9.61
C TYR A 128 -5.96 6.81 -8.21
N THR A 129 -6.84 5.84 -8.00
CA THR A 129 -7.52 5.65 -6.72
C THR A 129 -7.48 4.21 -6.23
N ALA A 130 -7.54 4.08 -4.90
CA ALA A 130 -7.80 2.83 -4.21
C ALA A 130 -9.13 2.97 -3.45
N SER A 131 -10.13 2.17 -3.81
CA SER A 131 -11.47 2.26 -3.22
C SER A 131 -12.18 0.91 -3.20
N PHE A 132 -13.31 0.85 -2.50
CA PHE A 132 -14.22 -0.28 -2.61
C PHE A 132 -15.16 -0.10 -3.80
N SER A 133 -15.45 -1.20 -4.50
CA SER A 133 -16.43 -1.21 -5.59
C SER A 133 -17.82 -0.93 -5.04
N GLN A 134 -18.59 -0.09 -5.72
CA GLN A 134 -20.01 0.10 -5.39
C GLN A 134 -20.76 -1.22 -5.55
N THR A 135 -21.64 -1.51 -4.58
CA THR A 135 -22.50 -2.70 -4.62
C THR A 135 -23.94 -2.29 -4.32
N SER A 136 -24.89 -3.14 -4.71
CA SER A 136 -26.31 -2.96 -4.38
C SER A 136 -26.64 -3.26 -2.92
N HIS A 137 -25.68 -3.77 -2.15
CA HIS A 137 -25.86 -4.13 -0.76
C HIS A 137 -25.19 -3.11 0.15
N GLU A 138 -25.77 -2.94 1.33
CA GLU A 138 -25.13 -2.17 2.40
C GLU A 138 -23.82 -2.85 2.82
N THR A 139 -22.74 -2.05 2.86
CA THR A 139 -21.41 -2.49 3.26
C THR A 139 -21.06 -1.93 4.63
N MET A 140 -20.17 -2.63 5.34
CA MET A 140 -19.67 -2.20 6.64
C MET A 140 -18.17 -2.46 6.77
N ARG A 141 -17.51 -1.71 7.64
CA ARG A 141 -16.12 -1.92 8.05
C ARG A 141 -16.08 -2.52 9.44
N LEU A 142 -14.94 -3.07 9.82
CA LEU A 142 -14.75 -3.60 11.15
C LEU A 142 -14.63 -2.44 12.18
N PRO A 143 -14.90 -2.72 13.47
CA PRO A 143 -15.44 -3.98 14.01
C PRO A 143 -16.93 -4.16 13.69
N VAL A 144 -17.36 -5.40 13.46
CA VAL A 144 -18.77 -5.73 13.23
C VAL A 144 -19.47 -5.97 14.57
N ASP A 145 -20.67 -5.42 14.75
CA ASP A 145 -21.49 -5.64 15.95
C ASP A 145 -21.78 -7.13 16.17
N PHE A 146 -21.50 -7.61 17.38
CA PHE A 146 -21.76 -8.98 17.79
C PHE A 146 -23.22 -9.42 17.60
N ASN A 147 -24.18 -8.51 17.81
CA ASN A 147 -25.60 -8.81 17.59
C ASN A 147 -25.89 -9.13 16.13
N LEU A 148 -25.25 -8.39 15.21
CA LEU A 148 -25.37 -8.62 13.78
C LEU A 148 -24.80 -9.99 13.38
N LEU A 149 -23.65 -10.36 13.95
CA LEU A 149 -23.07 -11.70 13.77
C LEU A 149 -23.98 -12.79 14.31
N LYS A 150 -24.66 -12.56 15.45
CA LYS A 150 -25.64 -13.49 16.02
C LYS A 150 -26.89 -13.62 15.15
N GLU A 151 -27.34 -12.55 14.51
CA GLU A 151 -28.45 -12.63 13.54
C GLU A 151 -28.08 -13.49 12.33
N ILE A 152 -26.85 -13.39 11.83
CA ILE A 152 -26.36 -14.22 10.74
C ILE A 152 -26.24 -15.68 11.16
N SER A 153 -25.67 -15.95 12.35
CA SER A 153 -25.51 -17.32 12.84
C SER A 153 -26.84 -18.02 13.16
N THR A 154 -27.87 -17.25 13.52
CA THR A 154 -29.23 -17.77 13.77
C THR A 154 -30.12 -17.78 12.51
N GLY A 155 -29.60 -17.38 11.35
CA GLY A 155 -30.34 -17.32 10.10
C GLY A 155 -31.42 -16.24 10.05
N LYS A 156 -31.41 -15.28 10.98
CA LYS A 156 -32.31 -14.11 10.98
C LYS A 156 -31.91 -13.09 9.91
N ARG A 157 -30.63 -13.04 9.56
CA ARG A 157 -30.06 -12.22 8.49
C ARG A 157 -29.24 -13.12 7.57
N ASP A 158 -29.48 -13.03 6.26
CA ASP A 158 -28.83 -13.93 5.29
C ASP A 158 -27.31 -13.72 5.19
N ALA A 159 -26.87 -12.46 5.13
CA ALA A 159 -25.47 -12.09 4.99
C ALA A 159 -25.21 -10.61 5.33
N ILE A 160 -23.93 -10.29 5.48
CA ILE A 160 -23.37 -8.92 5.47
C ILE A 160 -22.24 -8.84 4.45
N TYR A 161 -21.89 -7.61 4.06
CA TYR A 161 -20.79 -7.35 3.14
C TYR A 161 -19.76 -6.46 3.83
N ILE A 162 -18.54 -6.96 3.94
CA ILE A 162 -17.48 -6.30 4.70
C ILE A 162 -16.43 -5.72 3.76
N GLU A 163 -16.12 -4.46 3.98
CA GLU A 163 -15.01 -3.76 3.36
C GLU A 163 -13.72 -4.03 4.15
N ASP A 164 -12.81 -4.80 3.54
CA ASP A 164 -11.51 -5.15 4.11
C ASP A 164 -10.52 -3.98 3.95
N ALA A 165 -10.57 -3.06 4.92
CA ALA A 165 -9.77 -1.84 4.95
C ALA A 165 -8.27 -2.14 5.09
N TYR A 166 -7.92 -3.17 5.86
CA TYR A 166 -6.56 -3.70 5.96
C TYR A 166 -6.01 -4.07 4.58
N LYS A 167 -6.74 -4.91 3.84
CA LYS A 167 -6.33 -5.35 2.51
C LYS A 167 -6.25 -4.19 1.52
N LEU A 168 -7.11 -3.17 1.65
CA LEU A 168 -7.03 -1.98 0.82
C LEU A 168 -5.74 -1.19 1.08
N GLY A 169 -5.37 -1.01 2.36
CA GLY A 169 -4.09 -0.41 2.75
C GLY A 169 -2.89 -1.19 2.23
N TYR A 170 -2.88 -2.51 2.44
CA TYR A 170 -1.83 -3.41 1.99
C TYR A 170 -1.63 -3.31 0.46
N LYS A 171 -2.71 -3.44 -0.31
CA LYS A 171 -2.64 -3.38 -1.77
C LYS A 171 -2.21 -2.03 -2.32
N SER A 172 -2.46 -0.95 -1.58
CA SER A 172 -2.04 0.40 -1.99
C SER A 172 -0.51 0.52 -1.97
N ILE A 173 0.14 0.02 -0.92
CA ILE A 173 1.61 -0.01 -0.82
C ILE A 173 2.21 -1.04 -1.77
N GLU A 174 1.59 -2.22 -1.91
CA GLU A 174 1.98 -3.25 -2.88
C GLU A 174 2.05 -2.66 -4.28
N LEU A 175 1.00 -1.93 -4.71
CA LEU A 175 0.98 -1.30 -6.03
C LEU A 175 2.10 -0.28 -6.22
N ILE A 176 2.25 0.67 -5.30
CA ILE A 176 3.26 1.73 -5.41
C ILE A 176 4.67 1.12 -5.40
N SER A 177 4.91 0.11 -4.56
CA SER A 177 6.22 -0.55 -4.44
C SER A 177 6.65 -1.32 -5.70
N HIS A 178 5.69 -1.83 -6.48
CA HIS A 178 5.95 -2.57 -7.73
C HIS A 178 6.07 -1.68 -8.98
N CYS A 179 5.81 -0.37 -8.87
CA CYS A 179 5.83 0.56 -9.99
C CYS A 179 7.23 1.16 -10.31
N GLU A 180 8.31 0.64 -9.73
CA GLU A 180 9.69 1.10 -9.99
C GLU A 180 10.02 1.14 -11.49
N GLY A 181 10.38 2.32 -12.01
CA GLY A 181 11.09 2.44 -13.28
C GLY A 181 10.25 2.42 -14.56
N LYS A 182 9.06 3.08 -14.58
CA LYS A 182 8.25 3.52 -15.76
C LYS A 182 6.84 2.91 -15.89
N ARG A 183 6.37 2.10 -14.93
CA ARG A 183 4.95 1.70 -14.92
C ARG A 183 4.12 2.78 -14.24
N ARG A 184 3.10 3.28 -14.95
CA ARG A 184 2.07 4.16 -14.37
C ARG A 184 1.31 3.38 -13.30
N LEU A 185 0.85 4.07 -12.27
CA LEU A 185 -0.08 3.49 -11.29
C LEU A 185 -1.36 3.00 -12.00
N SER A 186 -2.17 2.23 -11.28
CA SER A 186 -3.47 1.76 -11.75
C SER A 186 -4.50 1.90 -10.63
N ASN A 187 -5.78 1.92 -10.98
CA ASN A 187 -6.84 1.93 -9.98
C ASN A 187 -6.91 0.58 -9.25
N ILE A 188 -7.14 0.63 -7.95
CA ILE A 188 -7.49 -0.50 -7.11
C ILE A 188 -8.98 -0.38 -6.79
N SER A 189 -9.75 -1.41 -7.13
CA SER A 189 -11.15 -1.53 -6.72
C SER A 189 -11.35 -2.88 -6.05
N LEU A 190 -11.57 -2.87 -4.74
CA LEU A 190 -11.82 -4.09 -3.96
C LEU A 190 -13.32 -4.32 -3.82
N LYS A 191 -13.75 -5.56 -4.06
CA LYS A 191 -15.14 -5.93 -3.79
C LYS A 191 -15.30 -6.23 -2.29
N PRO A 192 -16.37 -5.73 -1.65
CA PRO A 192 -16.75 -6.16 -0.32
C PRO A 192 -16.91 -7.67 -0.24
N GLU A 193 -16.50 -8.26 0.86
CA GLU A 193 -16.57 -9.70 1.09
C GLU A 193 -17.89 -10.08 1.75
N LYS A 194 -18.59 -11.05 1.15
CA LYS A 194 -19.83 -11.58 1.71
C LYS A 194 -19.52 -12.48 2.90
N VAL A 195 -20.10 -12.17 4.06
CA VAL A 195 -20.09 -13.02 5.25
C VAL A 195 -21.51 -13.52 5.49
N ASP A 196 -21.72 -14.81 5.29
CA ASP A 196 -22.98 -15.52 5.56
C ASP A 196 -22.80 -16.55 6.68
N GLN A 197 -23.88 -17.25 7.02
CA GLN A 197 -23.87 -18.25 8.09
C GLN A 197 -22.75 -19.28 7.94
N LYS A 198 -22.45 -19.74 6.71
CA LYS A 198 -21.40 -20.75 6.47
C LYS A 198 -20.02 -20.20 6.80
N VAL A 199 -19.76 -18.93 6.48
CA VAL A 199 -18.49 -18.27 6.79
C VAL A 199 -18.31 -18.12 8.30
N VAL A 200 -19.36 -17.76 9.02
CA VAL A 200 -19.36 -17.65 10.48
C VAL A 200 -19.12 -19.01 11.14
N GLU A 201 -19.83 -20.06 10.72
CA GLU A 201 -19.71 -21.42 11.27
C GLU A 201 -18.35 -22.05 11.01
N ARG A 202 -17.71 -21.75 9.87
CA ARG A 202 -16.36 -22.25 9.54
C ARG A 202 -15.26 -21.64 10.40
N GLY A 203 -15.52 -20.53 11.10
CA GLY A 203 -14.49 -19.81 11.85
C GLY A 203 -13.37 -19.22 10.99
N SER A 204 -13.48 -19.25 9.66
CA SER A 204 -12.48 -18.74 8.70
C SER A 204 -12.24 -17.23 8.81
N LYS A 205 -13.07 -16.55 9.61
CA LYS A 205 -13.06 -15.12 9.85
C LYS A 205 -13.08 -14.82 11.36
N ALA A 206 -12.53 -15.70 12.20
CA ALA A 206 -12.49 -15.57 13.66
C ALA A 206 -11.89 -14.23 14.17
N SER A 207 -11.07 -13.57 13.35
CA SER A 207 -10.53 -12.23 13.63
C SER A 207 -11.54 -11.09 13.49
N LEU A 208 -12.67 -11.30 12.79
CA LEU A 208 -13.75 -10.30 12.72
C LEU A 208 -14.50 -10.16 14.07
N PHE A 209 -14.26 -11.08 14.99
CA PHE A 209 -14.90 -11.17 16.30
C PHE A 209 -13.98 -10.49 17.31
N THR A 210 -14.11 -9.17 17.46
CA THR A 210 -13.53 -8.48 18.62
C THR A 210 -14.50 -8.64 19.79
N TYR A 211 -14.07 -9.33 20.84
CA TYR A 211 -14.82 -9.55 22.08
C TYR A 211 -14.58 -8.43 23.10
#